data_AF-A0A7Y0SIJ7-F1
#
_entry.id   AF-A0A7Y0SIJ7-F1
#
_cell.length_a   1.000
_cell.length_b   1.000
_cell.length_c   1.000
_cell.angle_alpha   90.00
_cell.angle_beta   90.00
_cell.angle_gamma   90.00
#
_symmetry.space_group_name_H-M   'P 1'
#
loop_
_entity.id
_entity.type
_entity.pdbx_description
1 polymer ?
#
loop_
_entity_poly.entity_id
_entity_poly.type
_entity_poly.pdbx_seq_one_letter_code
_entity_poly.pdbx_strand_id
1 'polypeptide(L)'
;LEKSDVLIQDRLNHASLIEAGALSPAKMKRFKHNDIEHLKSLINSEDNHLVVTEGVFSMDGDCAPLSDIAEATRSHDAWFAVD
;
A
#
# COMPACT_ATOMS: atom_id res chain seq x y z
N LEU A 1 9.87 6.18 -7.39
CA LEU A 1 10.34 5.74 -6.07
C LEU A 1 11.82 5.46 -6.15
N GLU A 2 12.56 5.96 -5.18
CA GLU A 2 13.99 5.78 -5.01
C GLU A 2 14.30 4.70 -3.97
N LYS A 3 15.59 4.39 -3.77
CA LYS A 3 16.02 3.31 -2.87
C LYS A 3 15.69 3.56 -1.39
N SER A 4 15.54 4.82 -0.99
CA SER A 4 15.14 5.24 0.36
C SER A 4 13.63 5.16 0.58
N ASP A 5 12.83 5.04 -0.48
CA ASP A 5 11.38 5.04 -0.36
C ASP A 5 10.86 3.65 0.01
N VAL A 6 9.65 3.61 0.55
CA VAL A 6 8.95 2.39 0.94
C VAL A 6 7.67 2.25 0.14
N LEU A 7 7.57 1.16 -0.64
CA LEU A 7 6.33 0.77 -1.32
C LEU A 7 5.58 -0.23 -0.43
N ILE A 8 4.38 0.14 0.01
CA ILE A 8 3.50 -0.71 0.80
C ILE A 8 2.33 -1.15 -0.08
N GLN A 9 2.12 -2.47 -0.23
CA GLN A 9 1.02 -3.01 -1.04
C GLN A 9 0.10 -3.91 -0.23
N ASP A 10 -1.18 -3.94 -0.58
CA ASP A 10 -2.10 -4.95 -0.04
C ASP A 10 -1.59 -6.34 -0.47
N ARG A 11 -1.69 -7.32 0.41
CA ARG A 11 -1.23 -8.69 0.14
C ARG A 11 -2.02 -9.35 -1.00
N LEU A 12 -3.27 -8.95 -1.24
CA LEU A 12 -4.12 -9.48 -2.30
C LEU A 12 -4.15 -8.63 -3.56
N ASN A 13 -3.32 -7.59 -3.66
CA ASN A 13 -3.17 -6.85 -4.92
C ASN A 13 -2.83 -7.78 -6.09
N HIS A 14 -3.31 -7.39 -7.27
CA HIS A 14 -3.17 -8.12 -8.51
C HIS A 14 -1.69 -8.38 -8.80
N ALA A 15 -1.40 -9.55 -9.37
CA ALA A 15 -0.02 -10.00 -9.57
C ALA A 15 0.84 -8.98 -10.34
N SER A 16 0.24 -8.24 -11.28
CA SER A 16 0.91 -7.18 -12.03
C SER A 16 1.39 -6.03 -11.14
N LEU A 17 0.61 -5.61 -10.14
CA LEU A 17 1.00 -4.56 -9.20
C LEU A 17 2.13 -5.05 -8.30
N ILE A 18 2.07 -6.29 -7.85
CA ILE A 18 3.12 -6.90 -7.02
C ILE A 18 4.42 -7.01 -7.81
N GLU A 19 4.35 -7.43 -9.07
CA GLU A 19 5.50 -7.53 -9.96
C GLU A 19 6.10 -6.15 -10.25
N ALA A 20 5.27 -5.15 -10.57
CA ALA A 20 5.71 -3.77 -10.76
C ALA A 20 6.43 -3.23 -9.51
N GLY A 21 5.92 -3.55 -8.32
CA GLY A 21 6.56 -3.20 -7.06
C GLY A 21 7.90 -3.89 -6.85
N ALA A 22 8.02 -5.16 -7.22
CA ALA A 22 9.26 -5.92 -7.12
C ALA A 22 10.38 -5.42 -8.06
N LEU A 23 10.01 -4.79 -9.18
CA LEU A 23 10.94 -4.15 -10.10
C LEU A 23 11.36 -2.73 -9.67
N SER A 24 10.70 -2.16 -8.66
CA SER A 24 11.05 -0.87 -8.08
C SER A 24 12.35 -0.96 -7.27
N PRO A 25 13.22 0.07 -7.29
CA PRO A 25 14.38 0.11 -6.40
C PRO A 25 14.03 0.33 -4.92
N ALA A 26 12.76 0.66 -4.63
CA ALA A 26 12.26 0.95 -3.29
C ALA A 26 12.15 -0.30 -2.40
N LYS A 27 12.14 -0.08 -1.09
CA LYS A 27 11.89 -1.15 -0.13
C LYS A 27 10.42 -1.56 -0.18
N MET A 28 10.14 -2.80 -0.56
CA MET A 28 8.77 -3.31 -0.61
C MET A 28 8.34 -3.93 0.73
N LYS A 29 7.15 -3.56 1.19
CA LYS A 29 6.44 -4.14 2.33
C LYS A 29 5.02 -4.51 1.90
N ARG A 30 4.40 -5.45 2.62
CA ARG A 30 2.99 -5.82 2.40
C ARG A 30 2.23 -5.79 3.71
N PHE A 31 1.05 -5.14 3.70
CA PHE A 31 0.12 -5.25 4.81
C PHE A 31 -0.87 -6.38 4.57
N LYS A 32 -1.59 -6.79 5.62
CA LYS A 32 -2.60 -7.85 5.50
C LYS A 32 -3.81 -7.24 4.81
N HIS A 33 -4.50 -8.03 4.02
CA HIS A 33 -5.63 -7.57 3.25
C HIS A 33 -6.68 -6.87 4.12
N ASN A 34 -7.04 -5.64 3.74
CA ASN A 34 -7.96 -4.75 4.45
C ASN A 34 -7.62 -4.48 5.94
N ASP A 35 -6.38 -4.77 6.39
CA ASP A 35 -5.95 -4.59 7.79
C ASP A 35 -5.27 -3.22 7.98
N ILE A 36 -6.08 -2.23 8.35
CA ILE A 36 -5.65 -0.85 8.58
C ILE A 36 -4.64 -0.74 9.72
N GLU A 37 -4.77 -1.55 10.77
CA GLU A 37 -3.86 -1.49 11.92
C GLU A 37 -2.49 -2.05 11.55
N HIS A 38 -2.44 -3.12 10.76
CA HIS A 38 -1.19 -3.59 10.19
C HIS A 38 -0.60 -2.54 9.23
N LEU A 39 -1.39 -1.91 8.36
CA LEU A 39 -0.92 -0.83 7.50
C LEU A 39 -0.27 0.31 8.30
N LYS A 40 -0.96 0.82 9.33
CA LYS A 40 -0.45 1.87 10.22
C LYS A 40 0.88 1.48 10.87
N SER A 41 1.04 0.21 11.25
CA SER A 41 2.29 -0.26 11.85
C SER A 41 3.49 -0.28 10.87
N LEU A 42 3.24 -0.22 9.56
CA LEU A 42 4.30 -0.23 8.54
C LEU A 42 4.72 1.17 8.09
N ILE A 43 3.84 2.16 8.25
CA ILE A 43 4.08 3.57 7.92
C ILE A 43 4.84 4.22 9.07
N ASN A 44 5.84 5.04 8.73
CA ASN A 44 6.61 5.82 9.70
C ASN A 44 6.90 7.22 9.13
N SER A 45 7.36 8.13 9.98
CA SER A 45 7.63 9.52 9.61
C SER A 45 9.03 9.79 9.03
N GLU A 46 9.90 8.78 9.00
CA GLU A 46 11.30 8.94 8.54
C GLU A 46 11.45 8.65 7.05
N ASP A 47 10.67 7.70 6.50
CA ASP A 47 10.71 7.33 5.09
C ASP A 47 9.57 7.96 4.28
N ASN A 48 9.79 8.17 2.97
CA ASN A 48 8.69 8.44 2.04
C ASN A 48 7.96 7.14 1.72
N HIS A 49 6.63 7.14 1.85
CA HIS A 49 5.81 5.96 1.63
C HIS A 49 4.87 6.13 0.44
N LEU A 50 4.75 5.09 -0.38
CA LEU A 50 3.65 4.93 -1.33
C LEU A 50 2.84 3.69 -0.93
N VAL A 51 1.56 3.90 -0.59
CA VAL A 51 0.60 2.83 -0.33
C VAL A 51 -0.21 2.56 -1.58
N VAL A 52 -0.35 1.30 -1.97
CA VAL A 52 -1.11 0.88 -3.15
C VAL A 52 -2.10 -0.23 -2.79
N THR A 53 -3.36 -0.08 -3.19
CA THR A 53 -4.42 -1.09 -3.03
C THR A 53 -5.30 -1.13 -4.28
N GLU A 54 -6.17 -2.13 -4.41
CA GLU A 54 -7.24 -2.17 -5.40
C GLU A 54 -8.53 -1.60 -4.80
N GLY A 55 -9.32 -0.87 -5.60
CA GLY A 55 -10.65 -0.43 -5.18
C GLY A 55 -11.59 -1.62 -4.99
N VAL A 56 -11.53 -2.58 -5.91
CA VAL A 56 -12.29 -3.83 -5.88
C VAL A 56 -11.36 -4.97 -6.26
N PHE A 57 -11.22 -5.97 -5.39
CA PHE A 57 -10.34 -7.11 -5.64
C PHE A 57 -11.02 -8.10 -6.59
N SER A 58 -10.41 -8.34 -7.75
CA SER A 58 -11.04 -9.12 -8.84
C SER A 58 -11.38 -10.58 -8.51
N MET A 59 -10.67 -11.20 -7.56
CA MET A 59 -10.85 -12.62 -7.23
C MET A 59 -11.99 -12.84 -6.23
N ASP A 60 -12.04 -12.04 -5.17
CA ASP A 60 -13.01 -12.19 -4.08
C ASP A 60 -14.19 -11.21 -4.19
N GLY A 61 -14.04 -10.14 -4.98
CA GLY A 61 -15.06 -9.12 -5.24
C GLY A 61 -15.31 -8.16 -4.08
N ASP A 62 -14.50 -8.22 -3.03
CA ASP A 62 -14.56 -7.32 -1.90
C ASP A 62 -13.85 -5.98 -2.22
N CYS A 63 -14.02 -4.99 -1.34
CA CYS A 63 -13.57 -3.62 -1.57
C CYS A 63 -12.61 -3.18 -0.46
N ALA A 64 -11.55 -2.47 -0.84
CA ALA A 64 -10.66 -1.87 0.14
C ALA A 64 -11.36 -0.77 0.96
N PRO A 65 -11.04 -0.62 2.25
CA PRO A 65 -11.49 0.49 3.10
C PRO A 65 -10.76 1.80 2.73
N LEU A 66 -11.02 2.34 1.54
CA LEU A 66 -10.26 3.45 0.94
C LEU A 66 -10.22 4.71 1.82
N SER A 67 -11.32 5.02 2.51
CA SER A 67 -11.39 6.16 3.42
C SER A 67 -10.40 6.02 4.59
N ASP A 68 -10.34 4.83 5.19
CA ASP A 68 -9.48 4.56 6.34
C ASP A 68 -8.00 4.53 5.92
N ILE A 69 -7.72 3.99 4.73
CA ILE A 69 -6.37 4.01 4.14
C ILE A 69 -5.94 5.45 3.84
N ALA A 70 -6.83 6.27 3.25
CA ALA A 70 -6.56 7.67 2.96
C ALA A 70 -6.28 8.49 4.23
N GLU A 71 -7.01 8.22 5.32
CA GLU A 71 -6.77 8.87 6.60
C GLU A 71 -5.43 8.44 7.23
N ALA A 72 -5.14 7.13 7.21
CA ALA A 72 -3.89 6.58 7.74
C ALA A 72 -2.66 7.13 6.99
N THR A 73 -2.75 7.24 5.66
CA THR A 73 -1.67 7.75 4.80
C THR A 73 -1.47 9.26 4.95
N ARG A 74 -2.55 10.04 4.92
CA ARG A 74 -2.49 11.51 5.12
C ARG A 74 -1.87 11.88 6.46
N SER A 75 -2.15 11.12 7.52
CA SER A 75 -1.59 11.38 8.86
C SER A 75 -0.06 11.25 8.92
N HIS A 76 0.56 10.63 7.92
CA HIS A 76 2.00 10.39 7.84
C HIS A 76 2.64 10.98 6.57
N ASP A 77 1.94 11.88 5.87
CA ASP A 77 2.38 12.48 4.60
C ASP A 77 2.76 11.44 3.52
N ALA A 78 2.12 10.27 3.57
CA ALA A 78 2.33 9.18 2.62
C ALA A 78 1.46 9.37 1.37
N TRP A 79 1.97 8.96 0.22
CA TRP A 79 1.19 8.88 -1.01
C TRP A 79 0.28 7.66 -0.98
N PHE A 80 -0.90 7.81 -1.58
CA PHE A 80 -1.88 6.74 -1.71
C PHE A 80 -2.34 6.62 -3.16
N ALA A 81 -2.22 5.42 -3.73
CA ALA A 81 -2.68 5.08 -5.06
C ALA A 81 -3.67 3.91 -4.99
N VAL A 82 -4.66 3.95 -5.88
CA VAL A 82 -5.72 2.94 -6.00
C VAL A 82 -5.76 2.48 -7.45
N ASP A 83 -5.77 1.18 -7.67
CA ASP A 83 -6.09 0.54 -8.96
C ASP A 83 -7.60 0.25 -9.05
#